data_AF-A0A2M9IKV9-F1
#
_entry.id   AF-A0A2M9IKV9-F1
#
_cell.length_a   1.000
_cell.length_b   1.000
_cell.length_c   1.000
_cell.angle_alpha   90.00
_cell.angle_beta   90.00
_cell.angle_gamma   90.00
#
_symmetry.space_group_name_H-M   'P 1'
#
loop_
_entity.id
_entity.type
_entity.pdbx_description
1 polymer ?
#
loop_
_entity_poly.entity_id
_entity_poly.type
_entity_poly.pdbx_seq_one_letter_code
_entity_poly.pdbx_strand_id
1 'polypeptide(L)'
;MTLFGDGLDTAVQKAFTRPTPKSAPAQMRYLVRQLKTTKAVAQMLRISQRTVERYVKDQIKKPRADLAARLEHEVKKRWQPQIRAKARQKAATTGGIVIDTRARLGYTAPIGSTDQDRIRHLTVALPPRYAARLFAAQEAGATDQQLREIAAEALKEVYFQDNGRRAGQLEEVRFTDIEHLEFDL
;
A
#
# COMPACT_ATOMS: atom_id res chain seq x y z
N MET A 1 -0.32 14.32 -11.00
CA MET A 1 -0.73 13.72 -9.71
C MET A 1 -1.98 12.92 -10.00
N THR A 2 -2.06 11.68 -9.53
CA THR A 2 -3.09 10.70 -9.93
C THR A 2 -3.86 10.32 -8.68
N LEU A 3 -5.13 10.70 -8.58
CA LEU A 3 -5.93 10.57 -7.35
C LEU A 3 -5.98 9.13 -6.82
N PHE A 4 -6.23 8.15 -7.68
CA PHE A 4 -6.28 6.73 -7.31
C PHE A 4 -4.90 6.19 -6.98
N GLY A 5 -3.89 6.50 -7.80
CA GLY A 5 -2.51 6.07 -7.56
C GLY A 5 -1.94 6.59 -6.23
N ASP A 6 -2.15 7.88 -5.96
CA ASP A 6 -1.71 8.54 -4.73
C ASP A 6 -2.47 7.99 -3.51
N GLY A 7 -3.77 7.67 -3.67
CA GLY A 7 -4.58 7.01 -2.65
C GLY A 7 -4.09 5.61 -2.30
N LEU A 8 -3.76 4.78 -3.30
CA LEU A 8 -3.19 3.44 -3.10
C LEU A 8 -1.84 3.51 -2.39
N ASP A 9 -0.97 4.45 -2.77
CA ASP A 9 0.31 4.63 -2.08
C ASP A 9 0.15 5.12 -0.65
N THR A 10 -0.87 5.95 -0.38
CA THR A 10 -1.22 6.41 0.97
C THR A 10 -1.71 5.25 1.83
N ALA A 11 -2.58 4.38 1.31
CA ALA A 11 -3.06 3.18 2.01
C ALA A 11 -1.89 2.29 2.47
N VAL A 12 -0.94 2.04 1.56
CA VAL A 12 0.25 1.23 1.85
C VAL A 12 1.16 1.92 2.89
N GLN A 13 1.23 3.26 2.89
CA GLN A 13 1.97 4.01 3.89
C GLN A 13 1.31 3.95 5.28
N LYS A 14 -0.03 3.98 5.36
CA LYS A 14 -0.80 3.87 6.61
C LYS A 14 -0.74 2.47 7.22
N ALA A 15 -0.69 1.43 6.38
CA ALA A 15 -0.60 0.02 6.78
C ALA A 15 0.70 -0.37 7.54
N PHE A 16 1.53 0.61 7.89
CA PHE A 16 2.80 0.44 8.57
C PHE A 16 2.64 -0.08 10.02
N THR A 17 2.42 -1.38 10.13
CA THR A 17 2.24 -2.08 11.43
C THR A 17 3.53 -2.71 11.95
N ARG A 18 4.58 -2.81 11.13
CA ARG A 18 5.86 -3.40 11.56
C ARG A 18 6.86 -2.30 11.93
N PRO A 19 7.16 -2.11 13.22
CA PRO A 19 8.10 -1.07 13.63
C PRO A 19 9.46 -1.34 13.02
N THR A 20 10.08 -0.30 12.48
CA THR A 20 11.48 -0.31 12.07
C THR A 20 12.33 -0.83 13.23
N PRO A 21 13.38 -1.65 12.99
CA PRO A 21 14.29 -2.08 14.05
C PRO A 21 14.76 -0.88 14.87
N LYS A 22 14.46 -0.87 16.18
CA LYS A 22 14.69 0.29 17.05
C LYS A 22 16.10 0.35 17.64
N SER A 23 16.72 -0.80 17.91
CA SER A 23 18.05 -0.87 18.52
C SER A 23 19.15 -0.90 17.46
N ALA A 24 20.29 -0.27 17.75
CA ALA A 24 21.44 -0.28 16.85
C ALA A 24 21.93 -1.70 16.50
N PRO A 25 22.00 -2.67 17.44
CA PRO A 25 22.28 -4.07 17.10
C PRO A 25 21.29 -4.68 16.10
N ALA A 26 19.99 -4.44 16.28
CA ALA A 26 18.96 -4.97 15.38
C ALA A 26 19.03 -4.31 13.99
N GLN A 27 19.28 -3.01 13.94
CA GLN A 27 19.51 -2.26 12.72
C GLN A 27 20.75 -2.76 11.96
N MET A 28 21.86 -3.02 12.66
CA MET A 28 23.08 -3.59 12.08
C MET A 28 22.84 -5.00 11.53
N ARG A 29 22.19 -5.89 12.30
CA ARG A 29 21.82 -7.24 11.82
C ARG A 29 20.92 -7.18 10.59
N TYR A 30 19.96 -6.26 10.58
CA TYR A 30 19.12 -6.02 9.41
C TYR A 30 19.95 -5.60 8.19
N LEU A 31 20.84 -4.61 8.32
CA LEU A 31 21.69 -4.17 7.22
C LEU A 31 22.64 -5.26 6.72
N VAL A 32 23.20 -6.09 7.62
CA VAL A 32 24.02 -7.25 7.22
C VAL A 32 23.19 -8.27 6.44
N ARG A 33 21.94 -8.53 6.85
CA ARG A 33 21.04 -9.41 6.08
C ARG A 33 20.73 -8.88 4.68
N GLN A 34 20.64 -7.55 4.53
CA GLN A 34 20.39 -6.89 3.25
C GLN A 34 21.64 -6.86 2.36
N LEU A 35 22.80 -6.45 2.88
CA LEU A 35 24.05 -6.30 2.13
C LEU A 35 24.95 -7.54 2.13
N LYS A 36 24.52 -8.63 2.78
CA LYS A 36 25.17 -9.94 2.88
C LYS A 36 26.51 -9.98 3.62
N THR A 37 27.22 -8.87 3.76
CA THR A 37 28.54 -8.84 4.42
C THR A 37 28.65 -7.70 5.43
N THR A 38 29.41 -7.92 6.51
CA THR A 38 29.74 -6.87 7.49
C THR A 38 30.64 -5.79 6.90
N LYS A 39 31.52 -6.16 5.95
CA LYS A 39 32.38 -5.23 5.21
C LYS A 39 31.58 -4.19 4.42
N ALA A 40 30.55 -4.62 3.68
CA ALA A 40 29.71 -3.70 2.91
C ALA A 40 28.93 -2.73 3.81
N VAL A 41 28.42 -3.21 4.95
CA VAL A 41 27.76 -2.35 5.96
C VAL A 41 28.75 -1.34 6.54
N ALA A 42 29.98 -1.77 6.84
CA ALA A 42 31.01 -0.91 7.38
C ALA A 42 31.40 0.22 6.42
N GLN A 43 31.58 -0.10 5.14
CA GLN A 43 31.85 0.89 4.08
C GLN A 43 30.71 1.89 3.94
N MET A 44 29.46 1.40 3.88
CA MET A 44 28.27 2.25 3.77
C MET A 44 28.11 3.19 4.97
N LEU A 45 28.30 2.68 6.20
CA LEU A 45 28.19 3.48 7.42
C LEU A 45 29.47 4.28 7.74
N ARG A 46 30.55 4.13 6.96
CA ARG A 46 31.86 4.75 7.18
C ARG A 46 32.41 4.48 8.58
N ILE A 47 32.40 3.21 8.99
CA ILE A 47 32.96 2.72 10.26
C ILE A 47 33.84 1.49 10.01
N SER A 48 34.56 1.02 11.03
CA SER A 48 35.35 -0.22 10.90
C SER A 48 34.46 -1.46 10.89
N GLN A 49 34.85 -2.49 10.13
CA GLN A 49 34.15 -3.78 10.09
C GLN A 49 34.01 -4.40 11.49
N ARG A 50 35.06 -4.31 12.32
CA ARG A 50 35.03 -4.77 13.72
C ARG A 50 33.95 -4.05 14.53
N THR A 51 33.68 -2.76 14.28
CA THR A 51 32.60 -2.03 14.95
C THR A 51 31.23 -2.60 14.59
N VAL A 52 30.99 -2.91 13.30
CA VAL A 52 29.77 -3.60 12.86
C VAL A 52 29.60 -4.94 13.57
N GLU A 53 30.65 -5.75 13.60
CA GLU A 53 30.63 -7.07 14.25
C GLU A 53 30.34 -6.99 15.75
N ARG A 54 30.87 -5.98 16.45
CA ARG A 54 30.58 -5.76 17.86
C ARG A 54 29.12 -5.38 18.11
N TYR A 55 28.49 -4.58 17.23
CA TYR A 55 27.05 -4.32 17.31
C TYR A 55 26.23 -5.57 17.03
N VAL A 56 26.61 -6.34 15.99
CA VAL A 56 25.90 -7.58 15.63
C VAL A 56 25.93 -8.61 16.77
N LYS A 57 27.04 -8.69 17.50
CA LYS A 57 27.23 -9.56 18.67
C LYS A 57 26.73 -8.95 19.99
N ASP A 58 26.01 -7.83 19.96
CA ASP A 58 25.49 -7.12 21.14
C ASP A 58 26.56 -6.67 22.18
N GLN A 59 27.84 -6.64 21.77
CA GLN A 59 28.96 -6.21 22.63
C GLN A 59 28.99 -4.70 22.83
N ILE A 60 28.40 -3.94 21.91
CA ILE A 60 28.09 -2.52 22.05
C ILE A 60 26.67 -2.26 21.57
N LYS A 61 25.97 -1.36 22.26
CA LYS A 61 24.52 -1.14 22.03
C LYS A 61 24.18 0.31 21.70
N LYS A 62 24.96 1.27 22.19
CA LYS A 62 24.70 2.71 22.04
C LYS A 62 25.70 3.33 21.04
N PRO A 63 25.28 3.66 19.81
CA PRO A 63 26.09 4.44 18.89
C PRO A 63 26.16 5.91 19.29
N ARG A 64 27.23 6.58 18.84
CA ARG A 64 27.28 8.06 18.85
C ARG A 64 26.16 8.61 17.96
N ALA A 65 25.68 9.82 18.25
CA ALA A 65 24.53 10.42 17.59
C ALA A 65 24.61 10.39 16.05
N ASP A 66 25.77 10.76 15.50
CA ASP A 66 25.99 10.78 14.04
C ASP A 66 25.95 9.37 13.39
N LEU A 67 26.47 8.34 14.07
CA LEU A 67 26.33 6.96 13.60
C LEU A 67 24.89 6.48 13.72
N ALA A 68 24.19 6.87 14.79
CA ALA A 68 22.77 6.53 14.98
C ALA A 68 21.91 7.08 13.84
N ALA A 69 22.11 8.35 13.46
CA ALA A 69 21.38 9.00 12.38
C ALA A 69 21.61 8.32 11.02
N ARG A 70 22.88 8.04 10.67
CA ARG A 70 23.23 7.31 9.44
C ARG A 70 22.62 5.92 9.39
N LEU A 71 22.71 5.19 10.51
CA LEU A 71 22.15 3.86 10.65
C LEU A 71 20.63 3.87 10.45
N GLU A 72 19.92 4.78 11.10
CA GLU A 72 18.48 4.94 10.97
C GLU A 72 18.07 5.27 9.53
N HIS A 73 18.78 6.20 8.88
CA HIS A 73 18.52 6.60 7.49
C HIS A 73 18.63 5.40 6.53
N GLU A 74 19.74 4.66 6.61
CA GLU A 74 20.02 3.53 5.71
C GLU A 74 19.08 2.35 5.96
N VAL A 75 18.63 2.16 7.20
CA VAL A 75 17.59 1.19 7.56
C VAL A 75 16.26 1.61 6.96
N LYS A 76 15.79 2.84 7.22
CA LYS A 76 14.50 3.34 6.70
C LYS A 76 14.43 3.24 5.18
N LYS A 77 15.48 3.67 4.49
CA LYS A 77 15.61 3.63 3.02
C LYS A 77 15.34 2.23 2.44
N ARG A 78 15.83 1.18 3.10
CA ARG A 78 15.65 -0.22 2.65
C ARG A 78 14.41 -0.89 3.21
N TRP A 79 13.96 -0.47 4.39
CA TRP A 79 12.82 -1.05 5.10
C TRP A 79 11.50 -0.68 4.43
N GLN A 80 11.33 0.59 4.05
CA GLN A 80 10.09 1.09 3.47
C GLN A 80 9.63 0.28 2.25
N PRO A 81 10.45 0.03 1.20
CA PRO A 81 10.01 -0.74 0.03
C PRO A 81 9.57 -2.16 0.37
N GLN A 82 10.27 -2.84 1.28
CA GLN A 82 9.93 -4.21 1.69
C GLN A 82 8.60 -4.27 2.44
N ILE A 83 8.35 -3.30 3.31
CA ILE A 83 7.07 -3.24 4.03
C ILE A 83 5.94 -2.88 3.08
N ARG A 84 6.15 -1.94 2.16
CA ARG A 84 5.18 -1.60 1.12
C ARG A 84 4.80 -2.83 0.29
N ALA A 85 5.79 -3.54 -0.23
CA ALA A 85 5.58 -4.78 -0.99
C ALA A 85 4.83 -5.84 -0.18
N LYS A 86 5.18 -6.01 1.11
CA LYS A 86 4.50 -6.98 1.98
C LYS A 86 3.04 -6.58 2.28
N ALA A 87 2.77 -5.30 2.48
CA ALA A 87 1.42 -4.79 2.69
C ALA A 87 0.56 -5.01 1.44
N ARG A 88 1.08 -4.66 0.25
CA ARG A 88 0.44 -4.95 -1.05
C ARG A 88 0.16 -6.44 -1.22
N GLN A 89 1.16 -7.30 -0.93
CA GLN A 89 0.99 -8.75 -1.02
C GLN A 89 -0.08 -9.29 -0.07
N LYS A 90 -0.11 -8.83 1.19
CA LYS A 90 -1.13 -9.24 2.17
C LYS A 90 -2.53 -8.82 1.71
N ALA A 91 -2.67 -7.58 1.24
CA ALA A 91 -3.91 -7.04 0.69
C ALA A 91 -4.40 -7.89 -0.51
N ALA A 92 -3.51 -8.17 -1.46
CA ALA A 92 -3.78 -8.93 -2.67
C ALA A 92 -4.12 -10.42 -2.42
N THR A 93 -3.75 -10.99 -1.27
CA THR A 93 -3.91 -12.43 -1.00
C THR A 93 -5.00 -12.73 0.01
N THR A 94 -5.04 -12.03 1.15
CA THR A 94 -5.94 -12.35 2.26
C THR A 94 -6.70 -11.15 2.81
N GLY A 95 -6.13 -9.94 2.71
CA GLY A 95 -6.65 -8.75 3.41
C GLY A 95 -7.77 -8.03 2.67
N GLY A 96 -7.70 -7.95 1.33
CA GLY A 96 -8.52 -7.01 0.58
C GLY A 96 -7.99 -5.58 0.68
N ILE A 97 -8.83 -4.63 0.28
CA ILE A 97 -8.57 -3.19 0.38
C ILE A 97 -9.90 -2.49 0.64
N VAL A 98 -9.93 -1.51 1.53
CA VAL A 98 -11.13 -0.69 1.74
C VAL A 98 -11.06 0.51 0.81
N ILE A 99 -12.17 0.83 0.16
CA ILE A 99 -12.38 2.10 -0.55
C ILE A 99 -13.37 2.94 0.26
N ASP A 100 -12.95 4.13 0.69
CA ASP A 100 -13.85 5.17 1.18
C ASP A 100 -13.97 6.24 0.10
N THR A 101 -15.19 6.52 -0.36
CA THR A 101 -15.37 7.47 -1.45
C THR A 101 -16.66 8.24 -1.29
N ARG A 102 -16.58 9.53 -1.58
CA ARG A 102 -17.73 10.39 -1.81
C ARG A 102 -17.68 10.85 -3.25
N ALA A 103 -18.52 10.26 -4.09
CA ALA A 103 -18.52 10.55 -5.51
C ALA A 103 -19.91 10.42 -6.13
N ARG A 104 -20.16 11.14 -7.23
CA ARG A 104 -21.28 10.81 -8.12
C ARG A 104 -21.00 9.48 -8.80
N LEU A 105 -21.88 8.51 -8.54
CA LEU A 105 -21.84 7.20 -9.13
C LEU A 105 -22.98 7.08 -10.14
N GLY A 106 -22.62 7.20 -11.42
CA GLY A 106 -23.52 6.92 -12.53
C GLY A 106 -23.53 5.42 -12.83
N TYR A 107 -24.63 4.92 -13.39
CA TYR A 107 -24.70 3.55 -13.85
C TYR A 107 -25.59 3.43 -15.08
N THR A 108 -25.21 2.49 -15.95
CA THR A 108 -26.03 2.07 -17.08
C THR A 108 -26.86 0.87 -16.65
N ALA A 109 -28.17 0.97 -16.82
CA ALA A 109 -29.13 -0.11 -16.56
C ALA A 109 -30.19 -0.13 -17.68
N PRO A 110 -30.90 -1.26 -17.88
CA PRO A 110 -31.88 -1.39 -18.95
C PRO A 110 -32.96 -0.30 -18.93
N ILE A 111 -33.45 0.06 -20.12
CA ILE A 111 -34.50 1.08 -20.32
C ILE A 111 -35.67 0.80 -19.36
N GLY A 112 -35.97 1.76 -18.47
CA GLY A 112 -37.04 1.65 -17.48
C GLY A 112 -36.58 1.47 -16.02
N SER A 113 -35.29 1.31 -15.75
CA SER A 113 -34.78 1.31 -14.36
C SER A 113 -34.76 2.73 -13.79
N THR A 114 -35.45 2.96 -12.67
CA THR A 114 -35.35 4.21 -11.91
C THR A 114 -34.24 4.11 -10.88
N ASP A 115 -33.02 4.42 -11.26
CA ASP A 115 -32.06 4.90 -10.27
C ASP A 115 -31.22 6.01 -10.95
N GLN A 116 -31.12 7.16 -10.29
CA GLN A 116 -30.51 8.39 -10.82
C GLN A 116 -29.01 8.49 -10.45
N ASP A 117 -28.25 9.17 -11.30
CA ASP A 117 -26.89 9.60 -11.00
C ASP A 117 -26.88 10.48 -9.74
N ARG A 118 -26.32 9.96 -8.65
CA ARG A 118 -26.30 10.67 -7.36
C ARG A 118 -24.97 10.52 -6.66
N ILE A 119 -24.64 11.53 -5.87
CA ILE A 119 -23.49 11.50 -4.97
C ILE A 119 -23.79 10.47 -3.89
N ARG A 120 -22.88 9.51 -3.72
CA ARG A 120 -22.93 8.51 -2.65
C ARG A 120 -21.64 8.61 -1.84
N HIS A 121 -21.77 8.51 -0.52
CA HIS A 121 -20.65 8.23 0.37
C HIS A 121 -20.65 6.75 0.69
N LEU A 122 -19.65 6.04 0.23
CA LEU A 122 -19.51 4.59 0.38
C LEU A 122 -18.18 4.27 1.07
N THR A 123 -18.24 3.39 2.06
CA THR A 123 -17.07 2.72 2.64
C THR A 123 -17.24 1.22 2.38
N VAL A 124 -16.45 0.66 1.47
CA VAL A 124 -16.62 -0.72 0.99
C VAL A 124 -15.32 -1.50 1.13
N ALA A 125 -15.37 -2.64 1.81
CA ALA A 125 -14.28 -3.60 1.82
C ALA A 125 -14.29 -4.40 0.51
N LEU A 126 -13.28 -4.20 -0.32
CA LEU A 126 -13.10 -4.91 -1.58
C LEU A 126 -12.31 -6.20 -1.35
N PRO A 127 -12.74 -7.34 -1.94
CA PRO A 127 -12.04 -8.61 -1.83
C PRO A 127 -10.58 -8.57 -2.33
N PRO A 128 -9.71 -9.51 -1.89
CA PRO A 128 -8.30 -9.57 -2.29
C PRO A 128 -8.05 -9.53 -3.80
N ARG A 129 -8.95 -10.10 -4.62
CA ARG A 129 -8.83 -10.05 -6.10
C ARG A 129 -8.78 -8.64 -6.66
N TYR A 130 -9.52 -7.69 -6.08
CA TYR A 130 -9.52 -6.30 -6.52
C TYR A 130 -8.32 -5.53 -5.98
N ALA A 131 -7.89 -5.80 -4.74
CA ALA A 131 -6.63 -5.30 -4.23
C ALA A 131 -5.45 -5.72 -5.12
N ALA A 132 -5.41 -7.00 -5.52
CA ALA A 132 -4.40 -7.53 -6.43
C ALA A 132 -4.41 -6.84 -7.79
N ARG A 133 -5.58 -6.67 -8.41
CA ARG A 133 -5.73 -5.98 -9.71
C ARG A 133 -5.30 -4.52 -9.63
N LEU A 134 -5.73 -3.79 -8.60
CA LEU A 134 -5.38 -2.37 -8.40
C LEU A 134 -3.86 -2.19 -8.25
N PHE A 135 -3.21 -2.96 -7.37
CA PHE A 135 -1.77 -2.85 -7.16
C PHE A 135 -0.97 -3.32 -8.38
N ALA A 136 -1.39 -4.39 -9.06
CA ALA A 136 -0.72 -4.86 -10.26
C ALA A 136 -0.81 -3.83 -11.41
N ALA A 137 -1.97 -3.22 -11.60
CA ALA A 137 -2.15 -2.15 -12.58
C ALA A 137 -1.27 -0.93 -12.25
N GLN A 138 -1.27 -0.50 -10.98
CA GLN A 138 -0.41 0.61 -10.54
C GLN A 138 1.07 0.32 -10.78
N GLU A 139 1.55 -0.88 -10.44
CA GLU A 139 2.95 -1.29 -10.66
C GLU A 139 3.31 -1.38 -12.15
N ALA A 140 2.35 -1.71 -13.02
CA ALA A 140 2.51 -1.69 -14.47
C ALA A 140 2.45 -0.28 -15.08
N GLY A 141 2.27 0.77 -14.27
CA GLY A 141 2.19 2.16 -14.74
C GLY A 141 0.82 2.53 -15.32
N ALA A 142 -0.25 1.85 -14.88
CA ALA A 142 -1.61 2.16 -15.31
C ALA A 142 -1.97 3.63 -14.99
N THR A 143 -2.77 4.22 -15.88
CA THR A 143 -3.26 5.58 -15.70
C THR A 143 -4.31 5.64 -14.59
N ASP A 144 -4.55 6.85 -14.06
CA ASP A 144 -5.59 7.08 -13.07
C ASP A 144 -6.98 6.64 -13.56
N GLN A 145 -7.24 6.80 -14.86
CA GLN A 145 -8.46 6.31 -15.50
C GLN A 145 -8.59 4.79 -15.42
N GLN A 146 -7.53 4.04 -15.70
CA GLN A 146 -7.56 2.57 -15.61
C GLN A 146 -7.76 2.09 -14.17
N LEU A 147 -7.12 2.75 -13.20
CA LEU A 147 -7.34 2.46 -11.77
C LEU A 147 -8.78 2.78 -11.34
N ARG A 148 -9.33 3.89 -11.82
CA ARG A 148 -10.74 4.28 -11.62
C ARG A 148 -11.71 3.25 -12.18
N GLU A 149 -11.46 2.73 -13.38
CA GLU A 149 -12.28 1.69 -14.02
C GLU A 149 -12.28 0.40 -13.19
N ILE A 150 -11.11 -0.04 -12.70
CA ILE A 150 -11.00 -1.22 -11.82
C ILE A 150 -11.78 -1.00 -10.51
N ALA A 151 -11.66 0.18 -9.90
CA ALA A 151 -12.38 0.51 -8.67
C ALA A 151 -13.91 0.56 -8.90
N ALA A 152 -14.35 1.05 -10.06
CA ALA A 152 -15.77 1.14 -10.39
C ALA A 152 -16.37 -0.25 -10.64
N GLU A 153 -15.63 -1.12 -11.33
CA GLU A 153 -15.98 -2.54 -11.49
C GLU A 153 -16.10 -3.23 -10.13
N ALA A 154 -15.17 -2.96 -9.21
CA ALA A 154 -15.19 -3.50 -7.85
C ALA A 154 -16.42 -3.04 -7.06
N LEU A 155 -16.78 -1.75 -7.12
CA LEU A 155 -18.00 -1.24 -6.48
C LEU A 155 -19.27 -1.81 -7.11
N LYS A 156 -19.30 -1.97 -8.44
CA LYS A 156 -20.42 -2.61 -9.15
C LYS A 156 -20.67 -4.00 -8.57
N GLU A 157 -19.63 -4.84 -8.52
CA GLU A 157 -19.77 -6.23 -8.10
C GLU A 157 -20.06 -6.35 -6.60
N VAL A 158 -19.28 -5.66 -5.76
CA VAL A 158 -19.30 -5.86 -4.31
C VAL A 158 -20.46 -5.11 -3.65
N TYR A 159 -20.69 -3.84 -4.03
CA TYR A 159 -21.70 -3.01 -3.38
C TYR A 159 -23.04 -3.05 -4.11
N PHE A 160 -23.07 -2.78 -5.41
CA PHE A 160 -24.34 -2.67 -6.13
C PHE A 160 -24.97 -4.04 -6.41
N GLN A 161 -24.18 -4.99 -6.87
CA GLN A 161 -24.65 -6.35 -7.18
C GLN A 161 -24.65 -7.27 -5.96
N ASP A 162 -24.04 -6.84 -4.86
CA ASP A 162 -23.93 -7.64 -3.63
C ASP A 162 -23.38 -9.05 -3.89
N ASN A 163 -22.30 -9.12 -4.68
CA ASN A 163 -21.68 -10.34 -5.20
C ASN A 163 -22.65 -11.23 -6.00
N GLY A 164 -23.55 -10.60 -6.77
CA GLY A 164 -24.53 -11.28 -7.64
C GLY A 164 -25.88 -11.58 -6.98
N ARG A 165 -26.09 -11.17 -5.72
CA ARG A 165 -27.37 -11.36 -4.99
C ARG A 165 -28.47 -10.39 -5.41
N ARG A 166 -28.12 -9.25 -6.00
CA ARG A 166 -29.08 -8.24 -6.49
C ARG A 166 -28.55 -7.52 -7.74
N ALA A 167 -29.40 -6.73 -8.38
CA ALA A 167 -29.03 -5.83 -9.47
C ALA A 167 -28.17 -6.49 -10.58
N GLY A 168 -28.40 -7.77 -10.90
CA GLY A 168 -27.60 -8.51 -11.89
C GLY A 168 -27.64 -7.92 -13.31
N GLN A 169 -28.64 -7.07 -13.59
CA GLN A 169 -28.79 -6.35 -14.86
C GLN A 169 -28.01 -5.02 -14.90
N LEU A 170 -27.34 -4.63 -13.80
CA LEU A 170 -26.52 -3.43 -13.75
C LEU A 170 -25.26 -3.64 -14.61
N GLU A 171 -25.14 -2.89 -15.70
CA GLU A 171 -24.09 -3.10 -16.68
C GLU A 171 -22.78 -2.45 -16.24
N GLU A 172 -22.87 -1.22 -15.72
CA GLU A 172 -21.71 -0.39 -15.45
C GLU A 172 -21.92 0.52 -14.24
N VAL A 173 -20.85 0.80 -13.50
CA VAL A 173 -20.76 1.89 -12.52
C VAL A 173 -19.62 2.80 -12.97
N ARG A 174 -19.81 4.12 -12.90
CA ARG A 174 -18.81 5.13 -13.27
C ARG A 174 -18.61 6.13 -12.15
N PHE A 175 -17.36 6.45 -11.84
CA PHE A 175 -17.00 7.62 -11.06
C PHE A 175 -16.93 8.85 -11.96
N THR A 176 -17.72 9.88 -11.66
CA THR A 176 -17.62 11.17 -12.37
C THR A 176 -17.12 12.26 -11.43
N ASP A 177 -17.95 12.69 -10.47
CA ASP A 177 -17.66 13.82 -9.58
C ASP A 177 -17.12 13.30 -8.26
N ILE A 178 -15.81 13.00 -8.21
CA ILE A 178 -15.16 12.49 -7.01
C ILE A 178 -14.81 13.66 -6.09
N GLU A 179 -15.55 13.80 -4.98
CA GLU A 179 -15.26 14.78 -3.92
C GLU A 179 -14.21 14.24 -2.93
N HIS A 180 -14.24 12.93 -2.68
CA HIS A 180 -13.33 12.23 -1.78
C HIS A 180 -13.04 10.82 -2.27
N LEU A 181 -11.79 10.41 -2.15
CA LEU A 181 -11.35 9.04 -2.37
C LEU A 181 -10.18 8.72 -1.44
N GLU A 182 -10.33 7.65 -0.67
CA GLU A 182 -9.31 7.09 0.19
C GLU A 182 -9.30 5.56 0.07
N PHE A 183 -8.10 4.98 0.23
CA PHE A 183 -7.90 3.55 0.33
C PHE A 183 -7.27 3.19 1.68
N ASP A 184 -7.59 2.00 2.22
CA ASP A 184 -7.02 1.46 3.46
C ASP A 184 -6.80 -0.07 3.42
N LEU A 185 -5.92 -0.62 4.27
CA LEU A 185 -5.44 -2.03 4.26
C LEU A 185 -5.58 -2.81 5.57
#